data_AF-A0A382ID04-F1
#
_entry.id   AF-A0A382ID04-F1
#
_cell.length_a   1.000
_cell.length_b   1.000
_cell.length_c   1.000
_cell.angle_alpha   90.00
_cell.angle_beta   90.00
_cell.angle_gamma   90.00
#
_symmetry.space_group_name_H-M   'P 1'
#
loop_
_entity.id
_entity.type
_entity.pdbx_description
1 polymer ?
#
loop_
_entity_poly.entity_id
_entity_poly.type
_entity_poly.pdbx_seq_one_letter_code
_entity_poly.pdbx_strand_id
1 'polypeptide(L)'
;MFSVLLVSSLAFATPRIIIKHATLVDAANPVRENMTVVLQGDVIQSIAESGSVMIDAQEDTIVDARGKFLIPGLWDAHVHLTFIP
;
A
#
# COMPACT_ATOMS: atom_id res chain seq x y z
N MET A 1 13.81 -2.15 47.03
CA MET A 1 13.43 -1.10 46.06
C MET A 1 13.96 -1.55 44.70
N PHE A 2 13.15 -2.29 43.94
CA PHE A 2 13.54 -2.76 42.60
C PHE A 2 12.96 -1.78 41.59
N SER A 3 13.83 -0.99 40.96
CA SER A 3 13.46 -0.15 39.81
C SER A 3 13.73 -0.97 38.54
N VAL A 4 12.68 -1.30 37.79
CA VAL A 4 12.80 -1.88 36.45
C VAL A 4 12.72 -0.73 35.47
N LEU A 5 13.82 -0.46 34.76
CA LEU A 5 13.87 0.52 33.69
C LEU A 5 13.39 -0.16 32.41
N LEU A 6 12.19 0.17 31.94
CA LEU A 6 11.68 -0.30 30.66
C LEU A 6 12.33 0.54 29.55
N VAL A 7 13.36 0.00 28.90
CA VAL A 7 13.90 0.60 27.67
C VAL A 7 12.94 0.27 26.54
N SER A 8 12.07 1.22 26.18
CA SER A 8 11.27 1.13 24.97
C SER A 8 12.19 1.28 23.76
N SER A 9 12.34 0.20 23.00
CA SER A 9 12.87 0.25 21.64
C SER A 9 11.86 1.00 20.78
N LEU A 10 12.23 2.18 20.29
CA LEU A 10 11.48 2.88 19.24
C LEU A 10 11.74 2.16 17.92
N ALA A 11 10.98 1.09 17.66
CA ALA A 11 10.84 0.58 16.31
C ALA A 11 9.93 1.56 15.55
N PHE A 12 10.50 2.32 14.61
CA PHE A 12 9.69 3.11 13.69
C PHE A 12 8.91 2.15 12.80
N ALA A 13 7.59 2.07 13.03
CA ALA A 13 6.72 1.39 12.09
C ALA A 13 6.76 2.15 10.77
N THR A 14 6.95 1.42 9.67
CA THR A 14 6.85 2.02 8.33
C THR A 14 5.46 2.65 8.19
N PRO A 15 5.34 3.94 7.81
CA PRO A 15 4.04 4.54 7.52
C PRO A 15 3.23 3.68 6.55
N ARG A 16 1.91 3.58 6.76
CA ARG A 16 1.06 2.92 5.76
C ARG A 16 0.99 3.79 4.52
N ILE A 17 0.84 3.14 3.38
CA ILE A 17 0.49 3.83 2.12
C ILE A 17 -0.98 3.55 1.85
N ILE A 18 -1.77 4.60 1.69
CA ILE A 18 -3.21 4.53 1.43
C ILE A 18 -3.46 5.09 0.04
N ILE A 19 -3.80 4.23 -0.92
CA ILE A 19 -4.19 4.65 -2.27
C ILE A 19 -5.71 4.63 -2.32
N LYS A 20 -6.37 5.80 -2.25
CA LYS A 20 -7.83 5.94 -2.17
C LYS A 20 -8.47 6.35 -3.49
N HIS A 21 -9.77 6.08 -3.64
CA HIS A 21 -10.59 6.47 -4.80
C HIS A 21 -10.11 5.94 -6.15
N ALA A 22 -9.39 4.82 -6.16
CA ALA A 22 -8.89 4.21 -7.37
C ALA A 22 -10.01 3.45 -8.11
N THR A 23 -9.94 3.43 -9.44
CA THR A 23 -10.57 2.35 -10.22
C THR A 23 -9.61 1.17 -10.24
N LEU A 24 -9.94 0.11 -9.51
CA LEU A 24 -9.07 -1.05 -9.31
C LEU A 24 -9.33 -2.08 -10.41
N VAL A 25 -8.25 -2.48 -11.08
CA VAL A 25 -8.24 -3.54 -12.09
C VAL A 25 -7.24 -4.59 -11.64
N ASP A 26 -7.68 -5.82 -11.41
CA ASP A 26 -6.83 -6.95 -11.05
C ASP A 26 -7.21 -8.20 -11.86
N ALA A 27 -6.44 -9.27 -11.70
CA ALA A 27 -6.64 -10.51 -12.47
C ALA A 27 -7.75 -11.41 -11.93
N ALA A 28 -8.24 -11.16 -10.70
CA ALA A 28 -9.15 -12.06 -10.00
C ALA A 28 -10.62 -11.59 -10.07
N ASN A 29 -10.85 -10.30 -10.26
CA ASN A 29 -12.17 -9.69 -10.19
C ASN A 29 -12.46 -8.84 -11.43
N PRO A 30 -13.76 -8.57 -11.72
CA PRO A 30 -14.13 -7.47 -12.61
C PRO A 30 -13.57 -6.12 -12.11
N VAL A 31 -13.58 -5.11 -12.97
CA VAL A 31 -13.20 -3.74 -12.61
C VAL A 31 -14.06 -3.25 -11.45
N ARG A 32 -13.43 -2.66 -10.42
CA ARG A 32 -14.09 -2.12 -9.23
C ARG A 32 -13.78 -0.64 -9.08
N GLU A 33 -14.80 0.20 -9.03
CA GLU A 33 -14.64 1.64 -8.90
C GLU A 33 -14.56 2.10 -7.43
N ASN A 34 -13.95 3.26 -7.21
CA ASN A 34 -13.88 3.93 -5.91
C ASN A 34 -13.35 3.03 -4.77
N MET A 35 -12.25 2.33 -5.00
CA MET A 35 -11.60 1.45 -4.02
C MET A 35 -10.43 2.14 -3.31
N THR A 36 -10.15 1.69 -2.09
CA THR A 36 -8.95 2.01 -1.32
C THR A 36 -8.08 0.77 -1.12
N VAL A 37 -6.79 0.89 -1.42
CA VAL A 37 -5.77 -0.13 -1.14
C VAL A 37 -4.85 0.37 -0.04
N VAL A 38 -4.67 -0.46 1.00
CA VAL A 38 -3.83 -0.17 2.16
C VAL A 38 -2.58 -1.04 2.08
N LEU A 39 -1.41 -0.40 2.05
CA LEU A 39 -0.12 -1.07 2.15
C LEU A 39 0.52 -0.79 3.50
N GLN A 40 1.12 -1.83 4.10
CA GLN A 40 1.94 -1.73 5.30
C GLN A 40 3.29 -2.35 4.98
N GLY A 41 4.31 -1.52 4.78
CA GLY A 41 5.58 -1.98 4.20
C GLY A 41 5.35 -2.62 2.83
N ASP A 42 5.83 -3.85 2.65
CA ASP A 42 5.81 -4.56 1.35
C ASP A 42 4.52 -5.37 1.11
N VAL A 43 3.51 -5.25 1.99
CA VAL A 43 2.31 -6.09 1.97
C VAL A 43 1.07 -5.25 1.74
N ILE A 44 0.20 -5.72 0.84
CA ILE A 44 -1.19 -5.24 0.74
C ILE A 44 -1.95 -5.76 1.95
N GLN A 45 -2.18 -4.90 2.93
CA GLN A 45 -2.87 -5.24 4.17
C GLN A 45 -4.38 -5.40 3.95
N SER A 46 -4.99 -4.56 3.11
CA SER A 46 -6.40 -4.65 2.78
C SER A 46 -6.77 -3.93 1.48
N ILE A 47 -7.91 -4.32 0.91
CA ILE A 47 -8.57 -3.68 -0.23
C ILE A 47 -10.05 -3.56 0.15
N ALA A 48 -10.59 -2.34 0.16
CA ALA A 48 -11.98 -2.09 0.56
C ALA A 48 -12.58 -0.88 -0.17
N GLU A 49 -13.89 -0.70 -0.11
CA GLU A 49 -14.56 0.47 -0.68
C GLU A 49 -14.04 1.77 -0.05
N SER A 50 -13.89 2.83 -0.85
CA SER A 50 -13.42 4.11 -0.32
C SER A 50 -14.43 4.69 0.66
N GLY A 51 -13.97 4.96 1.88
CA GLY A 51 -14.81 5.43 2.99
C GLY A 51 -14.97 4.41 4.13
N SER A 52 -14.65 3.13 3.88
CA SER A 52 -14.65 2.10 4.93
C SER A 52 -13.29 1.93 5.63
N VAL A 53 -12.26 2.65 5.18
CA VAL A 53 -10.90 2.59 5.73
C VAL A 53 -10.66 3.79 6.63
N MET A 54 -10.23 3.52 7.87
CA MET A 54 -9.77 4.57 8.79
C MET A 54 -8.38 5.05 8.38
N ILE A 55 -8.28 6.35 8.11
CA ILE A 55 -7.06 7.03 7.67
C ILE A 55 -6.60 7.96 8.78
N ASP A 56 -5.35 7.84 9.19
CA ASP A 56 -4.67 8.80 10.05
C ASP A 56 -3.83 9.74 9.18
N ALA A 57 -4.28 10.98 9.02
CA ALA A 57 -3.62 11.95 8.14
C ALA A 57 -2.23 12.38 8.63
N GLN A 58 -1.85 12.09 9.88
CA GLN A 58 -0.52 12.41 10.41
C GLN A 58 0.48 11.27 10.21
N GLU A 59 0.00 10.03 10.22
CA GLU A 59 0.84 8.82 10.20
C GLU A 59 0.82 8.09 8.83
N ASP A 60 -0.23 8.28 8.02
CA ASP A 60 -0.38 7.62 6.74
C ASP A 60 0.13 8.47 5.57
N THR A 61 0.81 7.82 4.62
CA THR A 61 1.08 8.40 3.30
C THR A 61 -0.13 8.20 2.39
N ILE A 62 -0.79 9.28 1.99
CA ILE A 62 -2.05 9.22 1.24
C ILE A 62 -1.83 9.57 -0.23
N VAL A 63 -2.32 8.71 -1.13
CA VAL A 63 -2.38 8.94 -2.57
C VAL A 63 -3.85 8.97 -3.00
N ASP A 64 -4.31 10.11 -3.55
CA ASP A 64 -5.64 10.22 -4.13
C ASP A 64 -5.62 9.83 -5.61
N ALA A 65 -6.23 8.70 -5.94
CA ALA A 65 -6.28 8.13 -7.28
C ALA A 65 -7.61 8.40 -8.00
N ARG A 66 -8.38 9.42 -7.59
CA ARG A 66 -9.64 9.79 -8.25
C ARG A 66 -9.44 10.02 -9.76
N GLY A 67 -10.27 9.35 -10.56
CA GLY A 67 -10.20 9.41 -12.02
C GLY A 67 -8.98 8.68 -12.62
N LYS A 68 -8.26 7.88 -11.81
CA LYS A 68 -7.12 7.06 -12.22
C LYS A 68 -7.42 5.58 -11.99
N PHE A 69 -6.57 4.75 -12.58
CA PHE A 69 -6.60 3.30 -12.42
C PHE A 69 -5.44 2.85 -11.53
N LEU A 70 -5.69 1.84 -10.70
CA LEU A 70 -4.67 1.10 -9.98
C LEU A 70 -4.66 -0.33 -10.52
N ILE A 71 -3.48 -0.78 -10.94
CA ILE A 71 -3.25 -2.12 -11.50
C ILE A 71 -2.11 -2.81 -10.73
N PRO A 72 -2.04 -4.16 -10.74
CA PRO A 72 -0.84 -4.86 -10.31
C PRO A 72 0.41 -4.36 -11.04
N GLY A 73 1.55 -4.38 -10.35
CA GLY A 73 2.84 -4.14 -11.00
C GLY A 73 3.00 -5.08 -12.20
N LEU A 74 3.44 -4.52 -13.32
CA LEU A 74 3.60 -5.28 -14.56
C LEU A 74 4.76 -6.27 -14.43
N TRP A 75 4.62 -7.41 -15.10
CA TRP A 75 5.67 -8.42 -15.20
C TRP A 75 6.25 -8.37 -16.60
N ASP A 76 7.57 -8.30 -16.69
CA ASP A 76 8.31 -8.49 -17.93
C ASP A 76 8.90 -9.91 -17.93
N ALA A 77 8.39 -10.77 -18.80
CA ALA A 77 8.77 -12.18 -18.87
C ALA A 77 10.00 -12.41 -19.76
N HIS A 78 10.48 -11.39 -20.46
CA HIS A 78 11.58 -11.56 -21.40
C HIS A 78 12.39 -10.27 -21.55
N VAL A 79 13.37 -10.13 -20.66
CA VAL A 79 14.30 -9.01 -20.66
C VAL A 79 15.74 -9.50 -20.73
N HIS A 80 16.53 -8.85 -21.57
CA HIS A 80 17.99 -8.95 -21.53
C HIS A 80 18.53 -7.72 -20.79
N LEU A 81 18.95 -7.91 -19.54
CA LEU A 81 19.44 -6.80 -18.70
C LEU A 81 20.87 -6.37 -19.05
N THR A 82 21.64 -7.27 -19.66
CA THR A 82 23.00 -7.02 -20.10
C THR A 82 23.15 -7.44 -21.56
N PHE A 83 23.94 -6.68 -22.29
CA PHE A 83 24.34 -6.99 -23.66
C PHE A 83 25.83 -7.31 -23.63
N ILE A 84 26.20 -8.50 -24.10
CA ILE A 84 27.59 -8.82 -24.41
C ILE A 84 27.68 -8.81 -25.95
N PRO A 85 28.47 -7.90 -26.54
CA PRO A 85 28.66 -7.83 -27.99
C PRO A 85 29.34 -9.09 -28.56
#